data_AF-A0A843CV48-F1
#
_entry.id   AF-A0A843CV48-F1
#
_cell.length_a   1.000
_cell.length_b   1.000
_cell.length_c   1.000
_cell.angle_alpha   90.00
_cell.angle_beta   90.00
_cell.angle_gamma   90.00
#
_symmetry.space_group_name_H-M   'P 1'
#
loop_
_entity.id
_entity.type
_entity.pdbx_description
1 polymer ?
#
loop_
_entity_poly.entity_id
_entity_poly.type
_entity_poly.pdbx_seq_one_letter_code
_entity_poly.pdbx_strand_id
1 'polypeptide(L)' 'MTPQPGWEEKRISAMEEVQMAKFTQHPELAKKLLDTGNAELIYTNTCGDDYWGIFEGKGENNLGKVLMKVRDRLSVDNAA' A
#
# COMPACT_ATOMS: atom_id res chain seq x y z
N MET A 1 -5.72 3.47 -24.35
CA MET A 1 -4.32 3.55 -23.84
C MET A 1 -4.01 2.19 -23.25
N THR A 2 -3.01 1.47 -23.77
CA THR A 2 -2.66 0.14 -23.28
C THR A 2 -1.52 0.29 -22.28
N PRO A 3 -1.56 -0.41 -21.12
CA PRO A 3 -0.42 -0.44 -20.21
C PRO A 3 0.84 -0.90 -20.94
N GLN A 4 2.01 -0.46 -20.45
CA GLN A 4 3.26 -0.98 -21.00
C GLN A 4 3.32 -2.51 -20.82
N PRO A 5 3.90 -3.25 -21.79
CA PRO A 5 4.15 -4.67 -21.63
C PRO A 5 4.92 -4.93 -20.33
N GLY A 6 4.46 -5.89 -19.53
CA GLY A 6 5.07 -6.21 -18.24
C GLY A 6 4.61 -5.33 -17.06
N TRP A 7 3.59 -4.48 -17.26
CA TRP A 7 3.06 -3.63 -16.19
C TRP A 7 2.39 -4.44 -15.08
N GLU A 8 1.62 -5.46 -15.42
CA GLU A 8 0.85 -6.25 -14.45
C GLU A 8 1.75 -6.94 -13.42
N GLU A 9 2.95 -7.34 -13.84
CA GLU A 9 3.97 -7.97 -13.01
C GLU A 9 4.74 -6.97 -12.14
N LYS A 10 4.80 -5.69 -12.56
CA LYS A 10 5.56 -4.63 -11.89
C LYS A 10 4.70 -3.70 -11.05
N ARG A 11 3.38 -3.70 -11.23
CA ARG A 11 2.47 -2.72 -10.59
C ARG A 11 2.56 -2.76 -9.06
N ILE A 12 2.75 -3.94 -8.46
CA ILE A 12 2.91 -4.09 -7.01
C ILE A 12 4.22 -3.45 -6.53
N SER A 13 5.36 -3.78 -7.17
CA SER A 13 6.64 -3.21 -6.77
C SER A 13 6.67 -1.69 -6.98
N ALA A 14 6.11 -1.20 -8.08
CA ALA A 14 5.97 0.22 -8.33
C ALA A 14 5.11 0.92 -7.26
N MET A 15 4.00 0.29 -6.83
CA MET A 15 3.18 0.84 -5.74
C MET A 15 3.94 0.85 -4.41
N GLU A 16 4.70 -0.20 -4.09
CA GLU A 16 5.55 -0.23 -2.89
C GLU A 16 6.58 0.90 -2.90
N GLU A 17 7.26 1.12 -4.03
CA GLU A 17 8.25 2.18 -4.20
C GLU A 17 7.63 3.57 -3.99
N VAL A 18 6.49 3.84 -4.63
CA VAL A 18 5.78 5.12 -4.50
C VAL A 18 5.29 5.34 -3.07
N GLN A 19 4.73 4.31 -2.43
CA GLN A 19 4.24 4.43 -1.06
C GLN A 19 5.41 4.63 -0.09
N MET A 20 6.52 3.94 -0.26
CA MET A 20 7.73 4.17 0.53
C MET A 20 8.24 5.61 0.36
N ALA A 21 8.34 6.11 -0.87
CA ALA A 21 8.73 7.49 -1.14
C ALA A 21 7.77 8.49 -0.46
N LYS A 22 6.46 8.26 -0.54
CA LYS A 22 5.44 9.09 0.12
C LYS A 22 5.67 9.18 1.63
N PHE A 23 5.86 8.05 2.32
CA PHE A 23 5.98 8.08 3.78
C PHE A 23 7.35 8.56 4.26
N THR A 24 8.43 8.31 3.50
CA THR A 24 9.76 8.85 3.83
C THR A 24 9.85 10.37 3.63
N GLN A 25 9.14 10.92 2.64
CA GLN A 25 9.08 12.37 2.41
C GLN A 25 8.17 13.12 3.40
N HIS A 26 7.23 12.41 4.04
CA HIS A 26 6.19 12.99 4.90
C HIS A 26 6.16 12.31 6.28
N PRO A 27 7.01 12.74 7.23
CA PRO A 27 7.13 12.11 8.56
C PRO A 27 5.83 12.03 9.34
N GLU A 28 4.93 13.00 9.17
CA GLU A 28 3.60 13.01 9.79
C GLU A 28 2.70 11.89 9.26
N LEU A 29 2.81 11.55 7.98
CA LEU A 29 2.09 10.44 7.38
C LEU A 29 2.70 9.11 7.81
N ALA A 30 4.03 9.03 7.89
CA ALA A 30 4.73 7.85 8.39
C ALA A 30 4.30 7.54 9.82
N LYS A 31 4.26 8.56 10.69
CA LYS A 31 3.75 8.42 12.06
C LYS A 31 2.33 7.86 12.08
N LYS A 32 1.40 8.43 11.30
CA LYS A 32 0.03 7.93 11.22
C LYS A 32 -0.05 6.47 10.75
N LEU A 33 0.81 6.06 9.82
CA LEU A 33 0.88 4.68 9.36
C LEU A 33 1.40 3.74 10.45
N LEU A 34 2.46 4.13 11.17
CA LEU A 34 3.03 3.37 12.28
C LEU A 34 2.06 3.27 13.47
N ASP A 35 1.32 4.33 13.76
CA ASP A 35 0.32 4.39 14.82
C ASP A 35 -0.86 3.41 14.59
N THR A 36 -1.01 2.84 13.39
CA THR A 36 -1.95 1.72 13.14
C THR A 36 -1.54 0.42 13.83
N GLY A 37 -0.29 0.33 14.30
CA GLY A 37 0.25 -0.83 15.01
C GLY A 37 0.10 -2.10 14.18
N ASN A 38 -0.48 -3.14 14.77
CA ASN A 38 -0.70 -4.43 14.13
C ASN A 38 -2.09 -4.54 13.46
N ALA A 39 -2.84 -3.44 13.35
CA ALA A 39 -4.14 -3.47 12.70
C ALA A 39 -4.00 -3.82 11.22
N GLU A 40 -4.94 -4.62 10.72
CA GLU A 40 -5.06 -4.89 9.30
C GLU A 40 -5.62 -3.66 8.58
N LEU A 41 -4.97 -3.26 7.48
CA LEU A 41 -5.41 -2.14 6.66
C LEU A 41 -6.20 -2.64 5.46
N ILE A 42 -7.48 -2.30 5.42
CA ILE A 42 -8.39 -2.66 4.33
C ILE A 42 -8.77 -1.41 3.53
N TYR A 43 -8.46 -1.42 2.24
CA TYR A 43 -8.93 -0.41 1.29
C TYR A 43 -10.23 -0.89 0.63
N THR A 44 -11.34 -0.21 0.94
CA THR A 44 -12.64 -0.44 0.28
C THR A 44 -12.94 0.63 -0.75
N ASN A 45 -13.70 0.31 -1.78
CA ASN A 45 -14.11 1.28 -2.80
C ASN A 45 -15.54 1.02 -3.30
N THR A 46 -16.05 1.98 -4.08
CA THR A 46 -17.38 1.93 -4.72
C THR A 46 -17.30 1.91 -6.25
N CYS A 47 -16.10 1.78 -6.81
CA CYS A 47 -15.85 1.91 -8.26
C CYS A 47 -15.57 0.58 -8.96
N GLY A 48 -15.71 -0.55 -8.28
CA GLY A 48 -15.46 -1.88 -8.85
C GLY A 48 -14.00 -2.31 -8.84
N ASP A 49 -13.12 -1.64 -8.09
CA ASP A 49 -11.71 -2.00 -8.00
C ASP A 49 -11.52 -3.15 -7.01
N ASP A 50 -11.55 -4.37 -7.51
CA ASP A 50 -11.32 -5.59 -6.75
C ASP A 50 -9.84 -6.00 -6.68
N TYR A 51 -8.93 -5.26 -7.34
CA TYR A 51 -7.51 -5.58 -7.33
C TYR A 51 -6.76 -4.81 -6.23
N TRP A 52 -6.83 -3.49 -6.22
CA TRP A 52 -6.17 -2.71 -5.16
C TRP A 52 -6.97 -2.69 -3.87
N GLY A 53 -8.28 -2.83 -3.98
CA GLY A 53 -9.20 -2.75 -2.85
C GLY A 53 -10.18 -3.90 -2.78
N ILE A 54 -11.24 -3.65 -2.01
CA ILE A 54 -12.40 -4.50 -1.85
C ILE A 54 -13.62 -3.72 -2.33
N PHE A 55 -14.33 -4.30 -3.30
CA PHE A 55 -15.62 -3.83 -3.79
C PHE A 55 -16.70 -4.85 -3.40
N GLU A 56 -17.74 -4.37 -2.72
CA GLU A 56 -18.88 -5.21 -2.27
C GLU A 56 -18.46 -6.49 -1.53
N GLY A 57 -17.44 -6.39 -0.67
CA GLY A 57 -16.94 -7.51 0.13
C GLY A 57 -16.03 -8.48 -0.63
N LYS A 58 -15.67 -8.21 -1.88
CA LYS A 58 -14.75 -9.00 -2.70
C LYS A 58 -13.58 -8.17 -3.18
N GLY A 59 -12.40 -8.77 -3.21
CA GLY A 59 -11.20 -8.15 -3.77
C GLY A 59 -9.93 -8.55 -3.04
N GLU A 60 -8.80 -8.18 -3.61
CA GLU A 60 -7.48 -8.62 -3.17
C GLU A 60 -6.84 -7.70 -2.13
N ASN A 61 -7.33 -6.46 -1.98
CA ASN A 61 -6.78 -5.47 -1.04
C ASN A 61 -5.26 -5.27 -1.19
N ASN A 62 -4.75 -5.26 -2.43
CA ASN A 62 -3.30 -5.14 -2.65
C ASN A 62 -2.73 -3.82 -2.12
N LEU A 63 -3.51 -2.73 -2.11
CA LEU A 63 -3.05 -1.47 -1.53
C LEU A 63 -2.88 -1.58 -0.01
N GLY A 64 -3.84 -2.19 0.69
CA GLY A 64 -3.73 -2.44 2.12
C GLY A 64 -2.51 -3.29 2.47
N LYS A 65 -2.27 -4.37 1.71
CA LYS A 65 -1.07 -5.22 1.84
C LYS A 65 0.22 -4.44 1.63
N VAL A 66 0.29 -3.60 0.59
CA VAL A 66 1.45 -2.74 0.33
C VAL A 66 1.70 -1.77 1.48
N LEU A 67 0.66 -1.12 2.01
CA LEU A 67 0.78 -0.20 3.14
C LEU A 67 1.31 -0.90 4.40
N MET A 68 0.83 -2.11 4.69
CA MET A 68 1.34 -2.91 5.82
C MET A 68 2.81 -3.28 5.62
N LYS A 69 3.21 -3.68 4.41
CA LYS A 69 4.62 -3.96 4.10
C LYS A 69 5.52 -2.73 4.25
N VAL A 70 5.03 -1.56 3.84
CA VAL A 70 5.76 -0.29 4.00
C VAL A 70 5.87 0.09 5.48
N ARG A 71 4.80 -0.09 6.27
CA ARG A 71 4.81 0.10 7.73
C ARG A 71 5.90 -0.75 8.38
N ASP A 72 5.98 -2.03 8.03
CA ASP A 72 6.94 -2.96 8.61
C ASP A 72 8.38 -2.54 8.29
N ARG A 73 8.64 -2.12 7.05
CA ARG A 73 9.96 -1.58 6.64
C ARG A 73 10.35 -0.32 7.41
N LEU A 74 9.44 0.67 7.51
CA LEU A 74 9.69 1.91 8.26
C LEU A 74 9.91 1.63 9.75
N SER A 75 9.27 0.61 10.31
CA SER A 75 9.47 0.23 11.71
C SER A 75 10.87 -0.35 11.95
N VAL A 76 11.45 -1.06 10.99
CA VAL A 76 12.82 -1.59 11.08
C VAL A 76 13.84 -0.45 10.97
N ASP A 77 13.65 0.46 10.01
CA ASP A 77 14.57 1.59 9.80
C ASP A 77 14.61 2.54 11.01
N ASN A 78 13.50 2.71 11.72
CA ASN A 78 13.44 3.53 12.94
C ASN A 78 14.04 2.84 14.19
N ALA A 79 14.27 1.53 14.14
CA ALA A 79 14.85 0.76 15.24
C ALA A 79 16.37 0.57 15.11
N ALA A 80 16.96 0.95 13.97
CA ALA A 80 18.39 0.94 13.68
C ALA A 80 19.04 2.28 14.03
#